data_AF-A0A2J4Y4V5-F1
#
_entry.id   AF-A0A2J4Y4V5-F1
#
_cell.length_a   1.000
_cell.length_b   1.000
_cell.length_c   1.000
_cell.angle_alpha   90.00
_cell.angle_beta   90.00
_cell.angle_gamma   90.00
#
_symmetry.space_group_name_H-M   'P 1'
#
loop_
_entity.id
_entity.type
_entity.pdbx_description
1 polymer ?
#
loop_
_entity_poly.entity_id
_entity_poly.type
_entity_poly.pdbx_seq_one_letter_code
_entity_poly.pdbx_strand_id
1 'polypeptide(L)'
;MFLNNTIIPSVRKYKHFEQALACASEYVLLSEANIGNLQSLIGKCHQRGKKVLIHLELLGGFKPDQAGISLLKNYYKVDGVISSNLSALRYAKKEGLLTIFRVLLIDSRSLDHSIDIVKHNPPDAIE
;
A
#
# COMPACT_ATOMS: atom_id res chain seq x y z
N MET A 1 6.84 -11.94 6.10
CA MET A 1 7.59 -11.31 7.20
C MET A 1 8.63 -10.42 6.56
N PHE A 2 8.67 -9.13 6.88
CA PHE A 2 9.74 -8.24 6.42
C PHE A 2 11.06 -8.69 7.05
N LEU A 3 12.13 -8.85 6.27
CA LEU A 3 13.46 -9.12 6.82
C LEU A 3 13.94 -7.88 7.60
N ASN A 4 14.60 -8.08 8.74
CA ASN A 4 15.27 -7.00 9.48
C ASN A 4 16.23 -6.28 8.51
N ASN A 5 15.98 -4.99 8.25
CA ASN A 5 16.69 -4.09 7.32
C ASN A 5 16.29 -4.15 5.82
N THR A 6 15.02 -4.44 5.51
CA THR A 6 14.51 -4.31 4.13
C THR A 6 14.24 -2.84 3.75
N ILE A 7 14.81 -2.36 2.65
CA ILE A 7 14.48 -1.05 2.06
C ILE A 7 13.41 -1.25 0.97
N ILE A 8 12.18 -0.79 1.21
CA ILE A 8 11.10 -0.87 0.23
C ILE A 8 11.18 0.34 -0.71
N PRO A 9 11.47 0.16 -2.02
CA PRO A 9 11.50 1.29 -2.96
C PRO A 9 10.08 1.83 -3.20
N SER A 10 9.94 3.15 -3.09
CA SER A 10 8.74 3.92 -3.46
C SER A 10 8.91 4.51 -4.85
N VAL A 11 8.09 4.05 -5.80
CA VAL A 11 8.12 4.50 -7.19
C VAL A 11 7.18 5.70 -7.35
N ARG A 12 7.78 6.89 -7.40
CA ARG A 12 7.07 8.15 -7.68
C ARG A 12 7.11 8.54 -9.15
N LYS A 13 8.09 8.06 -9.93
CA LYS A 13 8.21 8.37 -11.36
C LYS A 13 8.51 7.10 -12.12
N TYR A 14 7.86 6.93 -13.26
CA TYR A 14 8.03 5.74 -14.11
C TYR A 14 9.51 5.46 -14.48
N LYS A 15 10.33 6.50 -14.65
CA LYS A 15 11.77 6.35 -14.93
C LYS A 15 12.56 5.58 -13.86
N HIS A 16 12.04 5.49 -12.62
CA HIS A 16 12.66 4.77 -11.51
C HIS A 16 12.08 3.36 -11.32
N PHE A 17 11.10 2.97 -12.13
CA PHE A 17 10.39 1.71 -11.95
C PHE A 17 11.32 0.49 -12.12
N GLU A 18 12.12 0.46 -13.20
CA GLU A 18 13.08 -0.63 -13.41
C GLU A 18 14.15 -0.71 -12.32
N GLN A 19 14.59 0.45 -11.79
CA GLN A 19 15.52 0.50 -10.66
C GLN A 19 14.90 -0.12 -9.40
N ALA A 20 13.64 0.19 -9.11
CA ALA A 20 12.90 -0.39 -7.99
C ALA A 20 12.71 -1.90 -8.11
N LEU A 21 12.45 -2.41 -9.32
CA LEU A 21 12.34 -3.85 -9.59
C LEU A 21 13.66 -4.60 -9.40
N ALA A 22 14.80 -3.93 -9.61
CA ALA A 22 16.12 -4.50 -9.42
C ALA A 22 16.58 -4.53 -7.95
N CYS A 23 15.93 -3.79 -7.05
CA CYS A 23 16.26 -3.80 -5.62
C CYS A 23 16.03 -5.18 -4.99
N ALA A 24 16.75 -5.50 -3.90
CA ALA A 24 16.60 -6.78 -3.21
C ALA A 24 15.25 -6.97 -2.51
N SER A 25 14.54 -5.89 -2.17
CA SER A 25 13.27 -5.93 -1.45
C SER A 25 12.23 -6.79 -2.15
N GLU A 26 11.52 -7.61 -1.38
CA GLU A 26 10.35 -8.37 -1.85
C GLU A 26 9.20 -7.43 -2.23
N TYR A 27 9.08 -6.28 -1.59
CA TYR A 27 8.00 -5.33 -1.80
C TYR A 27 8.43 -4.12 -2.63
N VAL A 28 7.50 -3.59 -3.43
CA VAL A 28 7.61 -2.30 -4.12
C VAL A 28 6.36 -1.48 -3.82
N LEU A 29 6.53 -0.22 -3.42
CA LEU A 29 5.42 0.72 -3.22
C LEU A 29 5.23 1.54 -4.50
N LEU A 30 4.06 1.43 -5.14
CA LEU A 30 3.71 2.28 -6.27
C LEU A 30 3.00 3.53 -5.73
N SER A 31 3.77 4.61 -5.56
CA SER A 31 3.25 5.86 -5.00
C SER A 31 2.56 6.75 -6.02
N GLU A 32 2.86 6.59 -7.32
CA GLU A 32 2.20 7.31 -8.41
C GLU A 32 1.76 6.33 -9.49
N ALA A 33 0.56 5.77 -9.30
CA ALA A 33 -0.12 4.92 -10.27
C ALA A 33 -1.56 5.41 -10.48
N ASN A 34 -2.23 4.91 -11.51
CA ASN A 34 -3.66 5.12 -11.72
C ASN A 34 -4.31 3.85 -12.26
N ILE A 35 -5.63 3.79 -12.21
CA ILE A 35 -6.40 2.60 -12.64
C ILE A 35 -6.09 2.16 -14.09
N GLY A 36 -5.66 3.09 -14.96
CA GLY A 36 -5.35 2.81 -16.36
C GLY A 36 -3.99 2.13 -16.57
N ASN A 37 -3.00 2.39 -15.72
CA ASN A 37 -1.68 1.77 -15.82
C ASN A 37 -1.40 0.68 -14.76
N LEU A 38 -2.24 0.59 -13.73
CA LEU A 38 -2.02 -0.26 -12.56
C LEU A 38 -1.80 -1.73 -12.91
N GLN A 39 -2.63 -2.30 -13.80
CA GLN A 39 -2.53 -3.72 -14.20
C GLN A 39 -1.16 -4.05 -14.82
N SER A 40 -0.66 -3.16 -15.68
CA SER A 40 0.64 -3.33 -16.36
C SER A 40 1.80 -3.25 -15.36
N LEU A 41 1.75 -2.27 -14.44
CA LEU A 41 2.77 -2.11 -13.40
C LEU A 41 2.81 -3.31 -12.46
N ILE A 42 1.66 -3.78 -11.98
CA ILE A 42 1.58 -4.95 -11.10
C ILE A 42 2.09 -6.20 -11.82
N GLY A 43 1.69 -6.42 -13.07
CA GLY A 43 2.17 -7.55 -13.86
C GLY A 43 3.70 -7.59 -13.95
N LYS A 44 4.35 -6.46 -14.20
CA LYS A 44 5.82 -6.35 -14.23
C LYS A 44 6.47 -6.62 -12.86
N CYS A 45 5.86 -6.14 -11.77
CA CYS A 45 6.32 -6.43 -10.41
C CYS A 45 6.27 -7.94 -10.13
N HIS A 46 5.11 -8.57 -10.36
CA HIS A 46 4.89 -9.99 -10.10
C HIS A 46 5.79 -10.89 -10.96
N GLN A 47 6.03 -10.53 -12.23
CA GLN A 47 6.98 -11.24 -13.11
C GLN A 47 8.42 -11.25 -12.55
N ARG A 48 8.79 -10.25 -11.74
CA ARG A 48 10.09 -10.17 -11.04
C ARG A 48 10.03 -10.74 -9.61
N GLY A 49 8.93 -11.42 -9.25
CA GLY A 49 8.72 -11.97 -7.91
C GLY A 49 8.53 -10.91 -6.82
N LYS A 50 8.14 -9.68 -7.19
CA LYS A 50 7.91 -8.58 -6.25
C LYS A 50 6.45 -8.48 -5.85
N LYS A 51 6.16 -8.25 -4.58
CA LYS A 51 4.84 -7.89 -4.05
C LYS A 51 4.61 -6.39 -4.17
N VAL A 52 3.36 -6.00 -4.38
CA VAL A 52 2.97 -4.60 -4.65
C VAL A 52 2.18 -4.00 -3.48
N LEU A 53 2.67 -2.87 -3.00
CA LEU A 53 1.97 -1.99 -2.07
C LEU A 53 1.42 -0.77 -2.84
N ILE A 54 0.19 -0.36 -2.52
CA ILE A 54 -0.47 0.81 -3.12
C ILE A 54 -0.84 1.82 -2.04
N HIS A 55 -0.50 3.09 -2.26
CA HIS A 55 -1.04 4.18 -1.44
C HIS A 55 -2.42 4.59 -1.99
N LEU A 56 -3.49 4.34 -1.22
CA LEU A 56 -4.86 4.46 -1.73
C LEU A 56 -5.22 5.89 -2.14
N GLU A 57 -4.78 6.88 -1.36
CA GLU A 57 -5.03 8.31 -1.59
C GLU A 57 -4.28 8.87 -2.80
N LEU A 58 -3.21 8.20 -3.26
CA LEU A 58 -2.43 8.62 -4.42
C LEU A 58 -2.77 7.84 -5.70
N LEU A 59 -3.65 6.83 -5.61
CA LEU A 59 -4.05 6.03 -6.77
C LEU A 59 -5.06 6.81 -7.62
N GLY A 60 -4.62 7.30 -8.78
CA GLY A 60 -5.44 8.12 -9.68
C GLY A 60 -6.67 7.37 -10.21
N GLY A 61 -7.84 8.01 -10.12
CA GLY A 61 -9.12 7.45 -10.59
C GLY A 61 -9.69 6.37 -9.68
N PHE A 62 -9.13 6.16 -8.49
CA PHE A 62 -9.57 5.14 -7.55
C PHE A 62 -10.39 5.73 -6.40
N LYS A 63 -11.44 5.01 -6.02
CA LYS A 63 -12.23 5.30 -4.82
C LYS A 63 -12.00 4.18 -3.79
N PRO A 64 -11.55 4.50 -2.56
CA PRO A 64 -11.25 3.50 -1.54
C PRO A 64 -12.50 3.07 -0.76
N ASP A 65 -13.55 2.67 -1.46
CA ASP A 65 -14.73 2.01 -0.87
C ASP A 65 -14.62 0.49 -0.98
N GLN A 66 -15.60 -0.23 -0.43
CA GLN A 66 -15.56 -1.71 -0.40
C GLN A 66 -15.43 -2.32 -1.81
N ALA A 67 -16.13 -1.78 -2.80
CA ALA A 67 -16.04 -2.24 -4.18
C ALA A 67 -14.66 -1.96 -4.78
N GLY A 68 -14.12 -0.76 -4.57
CA GLY A 68 -12.77 -0.40 -5.00
C GLY A 68 -11.70 -1.32 -4.39
N ILE A 69 -11.78 -1.59 -3.09
CA ILE A 69 -10.82 -2.50 -2.43
C ILE A 69 -10.94 -3.92 -2.98
N SER A 70 -12.15 -4.43 -3.18
CA SER A 70 -12.37 -5.75 -3.78
C SER A 70 -11.82 -5.81 -5.21
N LEU A 71 -11.95 -4.72 -5.99
CA LEU A 71 -11.35 -4.60 -7.31
C LEU A 71 -9.81 -4.67 -7.24
N LEU A 72 -9.17 -3.99 -6.28
CA LEU A 72 -7.71 -4.06 -6.08
C LEU A 72 -7.24 -5.49 -5.79
N LYS A 73 -7.92 -6.19 -4.87
CA LYS A 73 -7.55 -7.56 -4.51
C LYS A 73 -7.81 -8.55 -5.65
N ASN A 74 -9.01 -8.52 -6.23
CA ASN A 74 -9.50 -9.60 -7.06
C ASN A 74 -9.15 -9.43 -8.53
N TYR A 75 -9.18 -8.21 -9.06
CA TYR A 75 -8.85 -7.92 -10.45
C TYR A 75 -7.37 -7.56 -10.61
N TYR A 76 -6.92 -6.52 -9.90
CA TYR A 76 -5.55 -6.02 -10.01
C TYR A 76 -4.50 -6.90 -9.32
N LYS A 77 -4.93 -7.78 -8.40
CA LYS A 77 -4.05 -8.66 -7.62
C LYS A 77 -3.04 -7.90 -6.74
N VAL A 78 -3.45 -6.76 -6.18
CA VAL A 78 -2.63 -6.02 -5.20
C VAL A 78 -2.34 -6.89 -3.97
N ASP A 79 -1.14 -6.77 -3.40
CA ASP A 79 -0.70 -7.56 -2.24
C ASP A 79 -0.95 -6.82 -0.92
N GLY A 80 -0.86 -5.49 -0.92
CA GLY A 80 -1.10 -4.67 0.25
C GLY A 80 -1.43 -3.20 -0.05
N VAL A 81 -1.97 -2.52 0.94
CA VAL A 81 -2.41 -1.13 0.83
C VAL A 81 -1.90 -0.31 2.01
N ILE A 82 -1.61 0.96 1.71
CA ILE A 82 -1.23 1.99 2.66
C ILE A 82 -2.29 3.08 2.63
N SER A 83 -2.79 3.48 3.78
CA SER A 83 -3.79 4.56 3.88
C SER A 83 -3.88 5.11 5.30
N SER A 84 -4.32 6.36 5.43
CA SER A 84 -4.79 6.93 6.70
C SER A 84 -6.31 6.78 6.90
N ASN A 85 -7.04 6.25 5.91
CA ASN A 85 -8.47 6.00 5.97
C ASN A 85 -8.79 4.65 6.62
N LEU A 86 -9.27 4.67 7.86
CA LEU A 86 -9.60 3.48 8.64
C LEU A 86 -10.68 2.61 8.02
N SER A 87 -11.67 3.21 7.36
CA SER A 87 -12.73 2.44 6.69
C SER A 87 -12.16 1.64 5.53
N ALA A 88 -11.28 2.26 4.73
CA ALA A 88 -10.61 1.60 3.62
C ALA A 88 -9.71 0.45 4.10
N LEU A 89 -8.90 0.67 5.15
CA LEU A 89 -8.08 -0.38 5.75
C LEU A 89 -8.92 -1.53 6.31
N ARG A 90 -10.06 -1.25 6.92
CA ARG A 90 -10.98 -2.29 7.40
C ARG A 90 -11.55 -3.14 6.26
N TYR A 91 -11.90 -2.52 5.13
CA TYR A 91 -12.30 -3.28 3.94
C TYR A 91 -11.14 -4.11 3.40
N ALA A 92 -9.93 -3.54 3.33
CA ALA A 92 -8.75 -4.22 2.82
C ALA A 92 -8.36 -5.44 3.67
N LYS A 93 -8.43 -5.31 4.99
CA LYS A 93 -8.18 -6.42 5.92
C LYS A 93 -9.19 -7.54 5.73
N LYS A 94 -10.47 -7.23 5.51
CA LYS A 94 -11.51 -8.24 5.23
C LYS A 94 -11.28 -8.99 3.91
N GLU A 95 -10.73 -8.31 2.91
CA GLU A 95 -10.35 -8.92 1.61
C GLU A 95 -8.98 -9.64 1.65
N GLY A 96 -8.32 -9.70 2.82
CA GLY A 96 -7.04 -10.38 2.98
C GLY A 96 -5.88 -9.66 2.28
N LEU A 97 -5.92 -8.33 2.21
CA LEU A 97 -4.78 -7.50 1.84
C LEU A 97 -3.93 -7.20 3.08
N LEU A 98 -2.61 -7.09 2.89
CA LEU A 98 -1.75 -6.48 3.91
C LEU A 98 -2.17 -5.02 4.11
N THR A 99 -2.33 -4.61 5.36
CA THR A 99 -2.78 -3.26 5.72
C THR A 99 -1.70 -2.50 6.47
N ILE A 100 -1.33 -1.33 5.93
CA ILE A 100 -0.37 -0.41 6.55
C ILE A 100 -1.12 0.88 6.88
N PHE A 101 -1.21 1.21 8.17
CA PHE A 101 -1.83 2.45 8.61
C PHE A 101 -0.81 3.57 8.59
N ARG A 102 -1.07 4.60 7.79
CA ARG A 102 -0.20 5.77 7.69
C ARG A 102 -0.54 6.77 8.79
N VAL A 103 0.44 7.08 9.63
CA VAL A 103 0.37 8.04 10.73
C VAL A 103 1.17 9.29 10.37
N LEU A 104 0.57 10.45 10.58
CA LEU A 104 1.28 11.72 10.50
C LEU A 104 1.67 12.16 11.91
N LEU A 105 2.95 12.05 12.22
CA LEU A 105 3.52 12.53 13.49
C LEU A 105 3.83 14.03 13.38
N ILE A 106 2.81 14.85 13.58
CA ILE A 106 2.89 16.31 13.49
C ILE A 106 3.09 16.91 14.88
N ASP A 107 2.30 16.46 15.85
CA ASP A 107 2.31 16.93 17.23
C ASP A 107 1.91 15.82 18.21
N SER A 108 1.88 16.12 19.51
CA SER A 108 1.50 15.15 20.53
C SER A 108 0.06 14.68 20.40
N ARG A 109 -0.87 15.54 19.94
CA ARG A 109 -2.27 15.17 19.76
C ARG A 109 -2.44 14.19 18.61
N SER A 110 -1.67 14.37 17.52
CA SER A 110 -1.68 13.45 16.39
C SER A 110 -1.12 12.08 16.78
N LEU A 111 -0.09 12.06 17.63
CA LEU A 111 0.44 10.82 18.21
C LEU A 111 -0.58 10.11 19.11
N ASP A 112 -1.17 10.81 20.09
CA ASP A 112 -2.13 10.22 21.03
C ASP A 112 -3.33 9.60 20.29
N HIS A 113 -3.88 10.34 19.33
CA HIS A 113 -4.98 9.87 18.49
C HIS A 113 -4.60 8.63 17.67
N SER A 114 -3.40 8.61 17.07
CA SER A 114 -2.93 7.46 16.30
C SER A 114 -2.69 6.22 17.16
N ILE A 115 -2.20 6.38 18.40
CA ILE A 115 -2.07 5.29 19.37
C ILE A 115 -3.44 4.68 19.68
N ASP A 116 -4.46 5.51 19.93
CA ASP A 116 -5.81 5.03 20.23
C ASP A 116 -6.45 4.30 19.05
N ILE A 117 -6.24 4.78 17.83
CA ILE A 117 -6.69 4.10 16.62
C ILE A 117 -6.08 2.70 16.52
N VAL A 118 -4.76 2.59 16.66
CA VAL A 118 -4.02 1.32 16.50
C VAL A 118 -4.46 0.30 17.54
N LYS A 119 -4.74 0.73 18.78
CA LYS A 119 -5.26 -0.15 19.84
C LYS A 119 -6.62 -0.78 19.48
N HIS A 120 -7.50 -0.02 18.85
CA HIS A 120 -8.87 -0.48 18.55
C HIS A 120 -9.02 -1.11 17.17
N ASN A 121 -8.14 -0.77 16.22
CA ASN A 121 -8.17 -1.27 14.85
C ASN A 121 -6.73 -1.63 14.41
N PRO A 122 -6.16 -2.73 14.91
CA PRO A 122 -4.77 -3.05 14.68
C PRO A 122 -4.51 -3.32 13.19
N PRO A 123 -3.68 -2.50 12.50
CA PRO A 123 -3.21 -2.81 11.16
C PRO A 123 -2.13 -3.89 11.21
N ASP A 124 -1.67 -4.36 10.06
CA ASP A 124 -0.53 -5.30 10.00
C ASP A 124 0.82 -4.58 10.16
N ALA A 125 0.89 -3.30 9.76
CA ALA A 125 2.03 -2.42 9.98
C ALA A 125 1.59 -0.94 10.09
N ILE A 126 2.52 -0.07 10.48
CA ILE A 126 2.35 1.39 10.58
C ILE A 126 3.46 2.05 9.75
N GLU A 127 3.11 3.10 9.01
CA GLU A 127 4.06 4.00 8.31
C GLU A 127 3.97 5.41 8.90
#